data_AF-F6DV47-F1
#
_entry.id   AF-F6DV47-F1
#
_cell.length_a   1.000
_cell.length_b   1.000
_cell.length_c   1.000
_cell.angle_alpha   90.00
_cell.angle_beta   90.00
_cell.angle_gamma   90.00
#
_symmetry.space_group_name_H-M   'P 1'
#
loop_
_entity.id
_entity.type
_entity.pdbx_description
1 polymer ?
#
loop_
_entity_poly.entity_id
_entity_poly.type
_entity_poly.pdbx_seq_one_letter_code
_entity_poly.pdbx_strand_id
1 'polypeptide(L)'
;MDEQQREDYLLEVLQRKLTELKTTAINEKPSGEHQHGPDYQRGVAAGFVSGLGFAVRVLAPEGELWPKAAKMLDEYNRWAQDFNRRGRD
;
A
#
# COMPACT_ATOMS: atom_id res chain seq x y z
N MET A 1 -18.95 -5.87 15.14
CA MET A 1 -17.65 -6.24 14.59
C MET A 1 -16.77 -6.60 15.77
N ASP A 2 -16.37 -7.87 15.87
CA ASP A 2 -15.41 -8.31 16.89
C ASP A 2 -13.98 -7.87 16.53
N GLU A 3 -13.04 -8.14 17.43
CA GLU A 3 -11.64 -7.76 17.27
C GLU A 3 -10.99 -8.44 16.06
N GLN A 4 -11.24 -9.74 15.85
CA GLN A 4 -10.71 -10.50 14.72
C GLN A 4 -11.22 -9.94 13.38
N GLN A 5 -12.51 -9.64 13.29
CA GLN A 5 -13.12 -9.01 12.12
C GLN A 5 -12.51 -7.63 11.82
N ARG A 6 -12.12 -6.88 12.86
CA ARG A 6 -11.41 -5.60 12.68
C ARG A 6 -10.02 -5.81 12.10
N GLU A 7 -9.27 -6.77 12.64
CA GLU A 7 -7.93 -7.11 12.18
C GLU A 7 -7.95 -7.54 10.71
N ASP A 8 -8.85 -8.45 10.37
CA ASP A 8 -9.01 -8.97 9.01
C ASP A 8 -9.37 -7.85 8.03
N TYR A 9 -10.27 -6.95 8.44
CA TYR A 9 -10.63 -5.78 7.64
C TYR A 9 -9.43 -4.85 7.40
N LEU A 10 -8.60 -4.58 8.42
CA LEU A 10 -7.41 -3.75 8.26
C LEU A 10 -6.40 -4.35 7.30
N LEU A 11 -6.19 -5.68 7.36
CA LEU A 11 -5.34 -6.40 6.42
C LEU A 11 -5.91 -6.38 5.00
N GLU A 12 -7.21 -6.55 4.83
CA GLU A 12 -7.87 -6.44 3.53
C GLU A 12 -7.69 -5.04 2.92
N VAL A 13 -7.91 -3.99 3.71
CA VAL A 13 -7.75 -2.61 3.27
C VAL A 13 -6.29 -2.33 2.87
N LEU A 14 -5.31 -2.80 3.67
CA LEU A 14 -3.90 -2.69 3.34
C LEU A 14 -3.59 -3.39 2.02
N GLN A 15 -4.06 -4.63 1.83
CA GLN A 15 -3.86 -5.39 0.59
C GLN A 15 -4.41 -4.63 -0.62
N ARG A 16 -5.64 -4.12 -0.52
CA ARG A 16 -6.29 -3.35 -1.60
C ARG A 16 -5.47 -2.12 -1.97
N LYS A 17 -4.96 -1.38 -0.99
CA LYS A 17 -4.16 -0.18 -1.23
C LYS A 17 -2.79 -0.46 -1.82
N LEU A 18 -2.14 -1.55 -1.40
CA LEU A 18 -0.92 -2.04 -2.06
C LEU A 18 -1.18 -2.43 -3.52
N THR A 19 -2.31 -3.09 -3.81
CA THR A 19 -2.71 -3.43 -5.18
C THR A 19 -2.99 -2.19 -6.04
N GLU A 20 -3.69 -1.19 -5.48
CA GLU A 20 -3.93 0.10 -6.15
C GLU A 20 -2.60 0.77 -6.51
N LEU A 21 -1.64 0.83 -5.58
CA LEU A 21 -0.31 1.38 -5.84
C LEU A 21 0.44 0.66 -6.96
N LYS A 22 0.43 -0.68 -6.95
CA LYS A 22 1.05 -1.48 -8.03
C LYS A 22 0.39 -1.18 -9.37
N THR A 23 -0.95 -1.11 -9.38
CA THR A 23 -1.75 -0.83 -10.58
C THR A 23 -1.47 0.55 -11.15
N THR A 24 -1.47 1.59 -10.30
CA THR A 24 -1.11 2.95 -10.71
C THR A 24 0.33 3.01 -11.24
N ALA A 25 1.24 2.25 -10.63
CA ALA A 25 2.62 2.24 -11.08
C ALA A 25 2.83 1.57 -12.45
N ILE A 26 2.11 0.48 -12.70
CA ILE A 26 2.12 -0.22 -14.00
C ILE A 26 1.41 0.61 -15.08
N ASN A 27 0.28 1.24 -14.73
CA ASN A 27 -0.59 1.93 -15.68
C ASN A 27 -0.26 3.42 -15.86
N GLU A 28 0.95 3.84 -15.49
CA GLU A 28 1.43 5.22 -15.66
C GLU A 28 1.54 5.58 -17.15
N LYS A 29 0.39 5.84 -17.79
CA LYS A 29 0.28 6.50 -19.08
C LYS A 29 0.04 7.99 -18.80
N PRO A 30 0.74 8.90 -19.48
CA PRO A 30 0.44 10.31 -19.38
C PRO A 30 -0.92 10.56 -20.05
N SER A 31 -2.02 10.51 -19.29
CA SER A 31 -3.30 11.01 -19.77
C SER A 31 -3.25 12.53 -19.66
N GLY A 32 -3.28 13.19 -20.81
CA GLY A 32 -3.34 14.64 -20.90
C GLY A 32 -4.51 15.23 -20.13
N GLU A 33 -4.24 16.41 -19.57
CA GLU A 33 -5.18 17.49 -19.29
C GLU A 33 -6.27 17.24 -18.21
N HIS A 34 -6.06 17.92 -17.07
CA HIS A 34 -7.06 18.29 -16.04
C HIS A 34 -7.49 17.26 -14.97
N GLN A 35 -6.73 16.20 -14.73
CA GLN A 35 -6.77 15.47 -13.45
C GLN A 35 -5.41 15.54 -12.75
N HIS A 36 -5.38 15.55 -11.42
CA HIS A 36 -4.13 15.42 -10.68
C HIS A 36 -3.35 14.22 -11.24
N GLY A 37 -2.12 14.47 -11.69
CA GLY A 37 -1.35 13.49 -12.46
C GLY A 37 -1.08 12.18 -11.70
N PRO A 38 -0.59 11.15 -12.40
CA PRO A 38 -0.31 9.83 -11.82
C PRO A 38 0.57 9.88 -10.57
N ASP A 39 1.53 10.81 -10.53
CA ASP A 39 2.42 11.03 -9.40
C ASP A 39 1.68 11.47 -8.12
N TYR A 40 0.65 12.33 -8.26
CA TYR A 40 -0.16 12.76 -7.13
C TYR A 40 -0.98 11.58 -6.58
N GLN A 41 -1.61 10.80 -7.44
CA GLN A 41 -2.39 9.62 -7.03
C GLN A 41 -1.50 8.58 -6.34
N ARG A 42 -0.32 8.32 -6.90
CA ARG A 42 0.69 7.45 -6.29
C ARG A 42 1.13 7.99 -4.93
N GLY A 43 1.38 9.29 -4.82
CA GLY A 43 1.76 9.95 -3.56
C GLY A 43 0.68 9.84 -2.48
N VAL A 44 -0.58 10.08 -2.81
CA VAL A 44 -1.72 9.95 -1.89
C VAL A 44 -1.87 8.50 -1.41
N ALA A 45 -1.83 7.53 -2.33
CA ALA A 45 -1.95 6.13 -1.97
C ALA A 45 -0.75 5.64 -1.13
N ALA A 46 0.46 6.09 -1.43
CA ALA A 46 1.66 5.78 -0.65
C ALA A 46 1.56 6.33 0.77
N GLY A 47 1.13 7.59 0.92
CA GLY A 47 0.90 8.21 2.23
C GLY A 47 -0.15 7.46 3.06
N PHE A 48 -1.23 7.01 2.43
CA PHE A 48 -2.27 6.22 3.11
C PHE A 48 -1.75 4.85 3.57
N VAL A 49 -0.95 4.15 2.75
CA VAL A 49 -0.32 2.88 3.11
C VAL A 49 0.65 3.04 4.28
N SER A 50 1.50 4.08 4.26
CA SER A 50 2.39 4.38 5.38
C SER A 50 1.62 4.70 6.66
N GLY A 51 0.53 5.46 6.56
CA GLY A 51 -0.36 5.76 7.68
C GLY A 51 -1.02 4.52 8.27
N LEU A 52 -1.50 3.60 7.43
CA LEU A 52 -2.07 2.32 7.86
C LEU A 52 -1.03 1.45 8.58
N GLY A 53 0.17 1.30 8.01
CA GLY A 53 1.24 0.54 8.65
C GLY A 53 1.62 1.09 10.02
N PHE A 54 1.71 2.43 10.13
CA PHE A 54 1.96 3.09 11.42
C PHE A 54 0.82 2.87 12.42
N ALA A 55 -0.43 3.05 11.99
CA ALA A 55 -1.60 2.85 12.83
C ALA A 55 -1.68 1.41 13.37
N VAL A 56 -1.41 0.42 12.53
CA VAL A 56 -1.36 -1.00 12.94
C VAL A 56 -0.29 -1.22 13.99
N ARG A 57 0.91 -0.66 13.80
CA ARG A 57 2.01 -0.79 14.77
C ARG A 57 1.67 -0.17 16.12
N VAL A 58 0.98 0.97 16.14
CA VAL A 58 0.61 1.69 17.38
C VAL A 58 -0.57 1.04 18.10
N LEU A 59 -1.58 0.59 17.35
CA LEU A 59 -2.83 0.10 17.91
C LEU A 59 -2.80 -1.39 18.26
N ALA A 60 -1.92 -2.17 17.63
CA ALA A 60 -1.76 -3.61 17.88
C ALA A 60 -0.27 -4.02 18.00
N PRO A 61 0.49 -3.43 18.95
CA PRO A 61 1.93 -3.69 19.07
C PRO A 61 2.28 -5.12 19.51
N GLU A 62 1.39 -5.78 20.26
CA GLU A 62 1.61 -7.14 20.82
C GLU A 62 0.76 -8.22 20.12
N GLY A 63 -0.06 -7.84 19.13
CA GLY A 63 -0.93 -8.75 18.38
C GLY A 63 -0.31 -9.27 17.09
N GLU A 64 -0.88 -10.34 16.54
CA GLU A 64 -0.46 -10.95 15.26
C GLU A 64 -0.73 -10.03 14.04
N LEU A 65 -1.48 -8.95 14.23
CA LEU A 65 -1.81 -8.00 13.17
C LEU A 65 -0.58 -7.28 12.60
N TRP A 66 0.30 -6.75 13.47
CA TRP A 66 1.49 -6.01 13.00
C TRP A 66 2.47 -6.89 12.21
N PRO A 67 2.86 -8.08 12.67
CA PRO A 67 3.69 -8.99 11.88
C PRO A 67 3.12 -9.28 10.48
N LYS A 68 1.80 -9.48 10.37
CA LYS A 68 1.12 -9.68 9.08
C LYS A 68 1.22 -8.43 8.20
N ALA A 69 0.90 -7.25 8.73
CA ALA A 69 0.99 -5.99 7.99
C ALA A 69 2.44 -5.68 7.57
N ALA A 70 3.41 -5.87 8.46
CA ALA A 70 4.83 -5.66 8.19
C ALA A 70 5.33 -6.55 7.04
N LYS A 71 4.90 -7.83 7.02
CA LYS A 71 5.21 -8.75 5.91
C LYS A 71 4.67 -8.22 4.57
N MET A 72 3.41 -7.78 4.53
CA MET A 72 2.81 -7.24 3.30
C MET A 72 3.53 -5.98 2.81
N LEU A 73 3.93 -5.11 3.73
CA LEU A 73 4.71 -3.89 3.42
C LEU A 73 6.11 -4.23 2.89
N ASP A 74 6.79 -5.22 3.48
CA ASP A 74 8.10 -5.68 2.99
C ASP A 74 8.00 -6.31 1.60
N GLU A 75 6.99 -7.14 1.36
CA GLU A 75 6.72 -7.72 0.03
C GLU A 75 6.46 -6.64 -1.02
N TYR A 76 5.70 -5.60 -0.67
CA TYR A 76 5.50 -4.45 -1.55
C TYR A 76 6.81 -3.70 -1.81
N ASN A 77 7.61 -3.44 -0.76
CA ASN A 77 8.88 -2.73 -0.90
C ASN A 77 9.85 -3.48 -1.81
N ARG A 78 9.98 -4.80 -1.66
CA ARG A 78 10.79 -5.64 -2.56
C ARG A 78 10.29 -5.56 -4.00
N TRP A 79 8.98 -5.67 -4.21
CA TRP A 79 8.38 -5.50 -5.53
C TRP A 79 8.69 -4.11 -6.12
N ALA A 80 8.56 -3.04 -5.33
CA ALA A 80 8.81 -1.68 -5.80
C ALA A 80 10.27 -1.46 -6.18
N GLN A 81 11.20 -2.00 -5.38
CA GLN A 81 12.64 -1.98 -5.69
C GLN A 81 12.94 -2.74 -6.99
N ASP A 82 12.36 -3.92 -7.18
CA ASP A 82 12.54 -4.71 -8.40
C ASP A 82 11.91 -4.04 -9.63
N PHE A 83 10.71 -3.47 -9.48
CA PHE A 83 10.02 -2.70 -10.51
C PHE A 83 10.85 -1.49 -10.96
N ASN A 84 11.39 -0.73 -9.99
CA ASN A 84 12.25 0.41 -10.27
C ASN A 84 13.60 0.02 -10.88
N ARG A 85 14.17 -1.13 -10.47
CA ARG A 85 15.46 -1.63 -10.99
C ARG A 85 15.37 -2.12 -12.43
N ARG A 86 14.27 -2.78 -12.80
CA ARG A 86 14.08 -3.34 -14.15
C ARG A 86 13.83 -2.28 -15.21
N GLY A 87 13.54 -1.03 -14.81
CA GLY A 87 13.08 -0.02 -15.75
C GLY A 87 11.65 -0.31 -16.21
N ARG A 88 10.97 0.72 -16.73
CA ARG A 88 9.64 0.57 -17.34
C ARG A 88 9.82 0.00 -18.75
N ASP A 89 10.08 -1.30 -18.85
CA ASP A 89 10.02 -2.00 -20.14
C ASP A 89 8.57 -2.10 -20.66
#